data_AF-A0A924PEA3-F1
#
_entry.id   AF-A0A924PEA3-F1
#
_cell.length_a   1.000
_cell.length_b   1.000
_cell.length_c   1.000
_cell.angle_alpha   90.00
_cell.angle_beta   90.00
_cell.angle_gamma   90.00
#
_symmetry.space_group_name_H-M   'P 1'
#
loop_
_entity.id
_entity.type
_entity.pdbx_description
1 polymer ?
#
loop_
_entity_poly.entity_id
_entity_poly.type
_entity_poly.pdbx_seq_one_letter_code
_entity_poly.pdbx_strand_id
1 'polypeptide(L)'
;MASPSQLESSIEADIQLATGFRVSESSEEQRTDCLIARVDRSNYRLAEALISQSGKTGDFFQSIRTKISRGHFDEAESLLKQAILHDEGADSLTTDLLRLELARVHYQNGRYFETLEVTQRALGNPELSGLPRLTLLQIQSACWFELGEWSKALKDIEAIRCLQLIYPVAQSGFYSEALRVKTVARSFGLIEAEAAMKQMTQRYFNSEQIGNADRLLTLLRLRLDLNRLAGLPISVCALACHTLADAMGDGLYTALALMDLKYSESKLLSQEADTRLSALRGQFSRVDQLDTCPDDSEMALQHHSESAKTLRRLSLKRRDDGRSLLQPISTLLFPENHLRVDLQTVSVHPLKLQKQTQDIIQALSAGDLTREALFTKVWNLAFVPERHDLILRNALVRARKQTQTTLLCENQKIGLRGTLVVSI
;
A
#
# COMPACT_ATOMS: atom_id res chain seq x y z
N MET A 1 -29.73 19.99 15.36
CA MET A 1 -28.98 18.71 15.50
C MET A 1 -29.92 17.62 15.07
N ALA A 2 -29.62 16.91 13.98
CA ALA A 2 -30.47 15.82 13.50
C ALA A 2 -30.41 14.64 14.48
N SER A 3 -31.52 13.93 14.67
CA SER A 3 -31.52 12.73 15.51
C SER A 3 -30.71 11.61 14.84
N PRO A 4 -30.15 10.65 15.61
CA PRO A 4 -29.45 9.49 15.04
C PRO A 4 -30.27 8.75 13.98
N SER A 5 -31.59 8.64 14.19
CA SER A 5 -32.53 8.07 13.22
C SER A 5 -32.67 8.86 11.91
N GLN A 6 -32.48 10.19 11.94
CA GLN A 6 -32.49 11.03 10.74
C GLN A 6 -31.18 10.89 9.95
N LEU A 7 -30.06 10.69 10.64
CA LEU A 7 -28.76 10.40 10.02
C LEU A 7 -28.74 9.01 9.37
N GLU A 8 -29.31 7.99 10.04
CA GLU A 8 -29.45 6.64 9.47
C GLU A 8 -30.35 6.64 8.23
N SER A 9 -31.50 7.34 8.27
CA SER A 9 -32.39 7.45 7.12
C SER A 9 -31.78 8.21 5.93
N SER A 10 -30.88 9.18 6.20
CA SER A 10 -30.17 9.93 5.16
C SER A 10 -29.09 9.08 4.51
N ILE A 11 -28.37 8.27 5.29
CA ILE A 11 -27.35 7.34 4.78
C ILE A 11 -28.01 6.19 4.00
N GLU A 12 -29.14 5.66 4.47
CA GLU A 12 -29.93 4.68 3.72
C GLU A 12 -30.49 5.26 2.42
N ALA A 13 -30.98 6.50 2.42
CA ALA A 13 -31.44 7.18 1.22
C ALA A 13 -30.30 7.38 0.21
N ASP A 14 -29.10 7.77 0.66
CA ASP A 14 -27.91 7.94 -0.18
C ASP A 14 -27.40 6.60 -0.75
N ILE A 15 -27.50 5.51 0.03
CA ILE A 15 -27.15 4.14 -0.41
C ILE A 15 -28.19 3.59 -1.40
N GLN A 16 -29.48 3.84 -1.17
CA GLN A 16 -30.56 3.44 -2.08
C GLN A 16 -30.52 4.23 -3.39
N LEU A 17 -30.23 5.54 -3.34
CA LEU A 17 -29.99 6.38 -4.50
C LEU A 17 -28.73 5.95 -5.29
N ALA A 18 -27.69 5.47 -4.60
CA ALA A 18 -26.47 5.00 -5.25
C ALA A 18 -26.59 3.60 -5.87
N THR A 19 -27.59 2.79 -5.50
CA THR A 19 -27.66 1.37 -5.90
C THR A 19 -28.93 0.96 -6.65
N GLY A 20 -29.98 1.78 -6.68
CA GLY A 20 -31.13 1.63 -7.59
C GLY A 20 -32.01 0.37 -7.41
N PHE A 21 -31.85 -0.42 -6.34
CA PHE A 21 -32.60 -1.68 -6.15
C PHE A 21 -33.25 -1.79 -4.75
N ARG A 22 -34.53 -2.23 -4.72
CA ARG A 22 -35.21 -2.66 -3.48
C ARG A 22 -34.74 -4.06 -3.09
N VAL A 23 -34.42 -4.25 -1.81
CA VAL A 23 -33.72 -5.44 -1.30
C VAL A 23 -34.50 -6.05 -0.11
N SER A 24 -34.51 -7.38 0.01
CA SER A 24 -35.17 -8.13 1.10
C SER A 24 -34.25 -8.33 2.32
N GLU A 25 -34.82 -8.33 3.52
CA GLU A 25 -34.15 -8.41 4.85
C GLU A 25 -33.11 -9.54 4.99
N SER A 26 -33.30 -10.70 4.36
CA SER A 26 -32.34 -11.83 4.44
C SER A 26 -31.00 -11.61 3.71
N SER A 27 -30.78 -10.43 3.12
CA SER A 27 -29.57 -10.09 2.36
C SER A 27 -28.71 -9.01 3.01
N GLU A 28 -29.18 -8.40 4.10
CA GLU A 28 -28.46 -7.34 4.81
C GLU A 28 -27.31 -7.89 5.66
N GLU A 29 -27.51 -9.00 6.39
CA GLU A 29 -26.43 -9.62 7.19
C GLU A 29 -25.25 -10.07 6.29
N GLN A 30 -25.53 -10.69 5.15
CA GLN A 30 -24.48 -11.19 4.25
C GLN A 30 -23.74 -10.07 3.50
N ARG A 31 -24.45 -8.98 3.15
CA ARG A 31 -23.82 -7.75 2.65
C ARG A 31 -22.94 -7.12 3.72
N THR A 32 -23.41 -7.11 4.96
CA THR A 32 -22.69 -6.60 6.12
C THR A 32 -21.41 -7.41 6.35
N ASP A 33 -21.45 -8.73 6.26
CA ASP A 33 -20.25 -9.57 6.37
C ASP A 33 -19.25 -9.36 5.23
N CYS A 34 -19.71 -9.18 3.98
CA CYS A 34 -18.84 -8.82 2.86
C CYS A 34 -18.23 -7.42 3.03
N LEU A 35 -19.02 -6.46 3.51
CA LEU A 35 -18.59 -5.09 3.79
C LEU A 35 -17.59 -5.07 4.95
N ILE A 36 -17.84 -5.80 6.04
CA ILE A 36 -16.92 -5.95 7.19
C ILE A 36 -15.62 -6.64 6.75
N ALA A 37 -15.70 -7.71 5.96
CA ALA A 37 -14.51 -8.39 5.43
C ALA A 37 -13.61 -7.46 4.59
N ARG A 38 -14.19 -6.48 3.89
CA ARG A 38 -13.45 -5.49 3.09
C ARG A 38 -13.04 -4.23 3.85
N VAL A 39 -13.95 -3.66 4.63
CA VAL A 39 -13.78 -2.36 5.30
C VAL A 39 -12.97 -2.50 6.58
N ASP A 40 -13.25 -3.53 7.38
CA ASP A 40 -12.56 -3.75 8.67
C ASP A 40 -11.33 -4.66 8.54
N ARG A 41 -11.32 -5.60 7.60
CA ARG A 41 -10.25 -6.62 7.51
C ARG A 41 -9.39 -6.57 6.25
N SER A 42 -9.72 -5.72 5.27
CA SER A 42 -9.03 -5.65 3.97
C SER A 42 -8.80 -7.02 3.31
N ASN A 43 -9.65 -8.01 3.57
CA ASN A 43 -9.44 -9.39 3.16
C ASN A 43 -10.27 -9.68 1.90
N TYR A 44 -9.69 -9.33 0.75
CA TYR A 44 -10.34 -9.45 -0.56
C TYR A 44 -10.72 -10.89 -0.90
N ARG A 45 -9.91 -11.88 -0.47
CA ARG A 45 -10.18 -13.31 -0.67
C ARG A 45 -11.39 -13.80 0.14
N LEU A 46 -11.55 -13.32 1.37
CA LEU A 46 -12.70 -13.64 2.22
C LEU A 46 -13.98 -13.02 1.66
N ALA A 47 -13.95 -11.73 1.28
CA ALA A 47 -15.08 -11.07 0.66
C ALA A 47 -15.52 -11.79 -0.64
N GLU A 48 -14.55 -12.27 -1.42
CA GLU A 48 -14.79 -13.05 -2.64
C GLU A 48 -15.42 -14.42 -2.38
N ALA A 49 -14.95 -15.15 -1.36
CA ALA A 49 -15.55 -16.43 -0.96
C ALA A 49 -17.01 -16.25 -0.55
N LEU A 50 -17.31 -15.17 0.18
CA LEU A 50 -18.67 -14.82 0.59
C LEU A 50 -19.56 -14.45 -0.61
N ILE A 51 -19.04 -13.72 -1.60
CA ILE A 51 -19.77 -13.38 -2.84
C ILE A 51 -20.06 -14.65 -3.66
N SER A 52 -19.06 -15.52 -3.83
CA SER A 52 -19.16 -16.73 -4.65
C SER A 52 -20.13 -17.76 -4.05
N GLN A 53 -20.25 -17.81 -2.73
CA GLN A 53 -21.21 -18.68 -2.03
C GLN A 53 -22.66 -18.19 -2.13
N SER A 54 -22.88 -16.89 -2.39
CA SER A 54 -24.22 -16.31 -2.32
C SER A 54 -25.15 -16.68 -3.49
N GLY A 55 -24.63 -17.20 -4.61
CA GLY A 55 -25.41 -17.67 -5.78
C GLY A 55 -26.31 -16.64 -6.47
N LYS A 56 -26.50 -15.47 -5.85
CA LYS A 56 -27.19 -14.29 -6.39
C LYS A 56 -26.15 -13.46 -7.14
N THR A 57 -26.57 -12.80 -8.21
CA THR A 57 -25.79 -11.80 -8.92
C THR A 57 -25.18 -10.83 -7.91
N GLY A 58 -23.89 -11.00 -7.60
CA GLY A 58 -23.17 -10.03 -6.80
C GLY A 58 -23.34 -8.65 -7.44
N ASP A 59 -23.36 -7.60 -6.61
CA ASP A 59 -23.37 -6.21 -7.05
C ASP A 59 -22.42 -6.04 -8.26
N PHE A 60 -22.92 -5.50 -9.39
CA PHE A 60 -22.16 -5.39 -10.63
C PHE A 60 -20.81 -4.71 -10.39
N PHE A 61 -20.81 -3.63 -9.60
CA PHE A 61 -19.59 -2.91 -9.22
C PHE A 61 -18.62 -3.80 -8.43
N GLN A 62 -19.15 -4.69 -7.60
CA GLN A 62 -18.36 -5.64 -6.85
C GLN A 62 -17.68 -6.68 -7.75
N SER A 63 -18.39 -7.18 -8.76
CA SER A 63 -17.84 -8.08 -9.79
C SER A 63 -16.70 -7.40 -10.56
N ILE A 64 -16.91 -6.16 -11.00
CA ILE A 64 -15.89 -5.34 -11.67
C ILE A 64 -14.66 -5.17 -10.78
N ARG A 65 -14.83 -4.71 -9.54
CA ARG A 65 -13.71 -4.50 -8.60
C ARG A 65 -12.93 -5.78 -8.32
N THR A 66 -13.59 -6.93 -8.32
CA THR A 66 -12.93 -8.24 -8.16
C THR A 66 -12.08 -8.58 -9.38
N LYS A 67 -12.60 -8.37 -10.59
CA LYS A 67 -11.82 -8.53 -11.84
C LYS A 67 -10.60 -7.62 -11.86
N ILE A 68 -10.78 -6.35 -11.49
CA ILE A 68 -9.70 -5.36 -11.34
C ILE A 68 -8.61 -5.89 -10.38
N SER A 69 -8.98 -6.36 -9.18
CA SER A 69 -8.00 -6.87 -8.21
C SER A 69 -7.23 -8.10 -8.67
N ARG A 70 -7.78 -8.87 -9.62
CA ARG A 70 -7.14 -10.06 -10.20
C ARG A 70 -6.32 -9.77 -11.47
N GLY A 71 -6.28 -8.52 -11.92
CA GLY A 71 -5.61 -8.15 -13.16
C GLY A 71 -6.41 -8.46 -14.43
N HIS A 72 -7.68 -8.87 -14.33
CA HIS A 72 -8.55 -9.14 -15.48
C HIS A 72 -9.12 -7.83 -16.04
N PHE A 73 -8.22 -6.92 -16.43
CA PHE A 73 -8.57 -5.55 -16.83
C PHE A 73 -9.40 -5.51 -18.12
N ASP A 74 -9.08 -6.36 -19.10
CA ASP A 74 -9.78 -6.39 -20.38
C ASP A 74 -11.26 -6.83 -20.24
N GLU A 75 -11.50 -7.85 -19.41
CA GLU A 75 -12.87 -8.29 -19.09
C GLU A 75 -13.66 -7.20 -18.34
N ALA A 76 -13.03 -6.58 -17.33
CA ALA A 76 -13.66 -5.50 -16.57
C ALA A 76 -14.00 -4.30 -17.45
N GLU A 77 -13.08 -3.91 -18.33
CA GLU A 77 -13.28 -2.85 -19.31
C GLU A 77 -14.43 -3.16 -20.27
N SER A 78 -14.47 -4.38 -20.83
CA SER A 78 -15.52 -4.80 -21.76
C SER A 78 -16.91 -4.68 -21.11
N LEU A 79 -17.06 -5.19 -19.89
CA LEU A 79 -18.31 -5.11 -19.13
C LEU A 79 -18.72 -3.67 -18.82
N LEU A 80 -17.77 -2.82 -18.42
CA LEU A 80 -18.04 -1.41 -18.14
C LEU A 80 -18.45 -0.64 -19.39
N LYS A 81 -17.75 -0.86 -20.51
CA LYS A 81 -18.10 -0.22 -21.79
C LYS A 81 -19.49 -0.62 -22.26
N GLN A 82 -19.84 -1.90 -22.16
CA GLN A 82 -21.20 -2.37 -22.48
C GLN A 82 -22.25 -1.73 -21.56
N ALA A 83 -22.00 -1.69 -20.25
CA ALA A 83 -22.91 -1.06 -19.30
C ALA A 83 -23.12 0.44 -19.59
N ILE A 84 -22.05 1.17 -19.91
CA ILE A 84 -22.11 2.59 -20.28
C ILE A 84 -22.89 2.80 -21.59
N LEU A 85 -22.74 1.91 -22.58
CA LEU A 85 -23.48 1.99 -23.84
C LEU A 85 -24.98 1.70 -23.69
N HIS A 86 -25.35 0.87 -22.72
CA HIS A 86 -26.74 0.52 -22.44
C HIS A 86 -27.45 1.54 -21.55
N ASP A 87 -26.73 2.40 -20.83
CA ASP A 87 -27.35 3.47 -20.05
C ASP A 87 -27.75 4.63 -20.99
N GLU A 88 -29.05 4.84 -21.15
CA GLU A 88 -29.61 5.83 -22.09
C GLU A 88 -29.32 7.29 -21.68
N GLY A 89 -28.89 7.52 -20.43
CA GLY A 89 -28.49 8.82 -19.91
C GLY A 89 -26.98 9.03 -19.97
N ALA A 90 -26.47 9.58 -21.08
CA ALA A 90 -25.03 9.83 -21.27
C ALA A 90 -24.38 10.68 -20.16
N ASP A 91 -25.17 11.44 -19.40
CA ASP A 91 -24.73 12.27 -18.27
C ASP A 91 -25.45 11.92 -16.95
N SER A 92 -25.90 10.67 -16.82
CA SER A 92 -26.48 10.19 -15.56
C SER A 92 -25.41 10.00 -14.48
N LEU A 93 -25.81 10.17 -13.21
CA LEU A 93 -24.93 9.84 -12.07
C LEU A 93 -24.45 8.37 -12.12
N THR A 94 -25.32 7.46 -12.57
CA THR A 94 -24.98 6.04 -12.75
C THR A 94 -23.87 5.86 -13.77
N THR A 95 -23.96 6.53 -14.91
CA THR A 95 -22.92 6.52 -15.94
C THR A 95 -21.60 7.07 -15.39
N ASP A 96 -21.61 8.10 -14.54
CA ASP A 96 -20.38 8.62 -13.94
C ASP A 96 -19.74 7.67 -12.91
N LEU A 97 -20.55 6.88 -12.19
CA LEU A 97 -20.03 5.80 -11.34
C LEU A 97 -19.40 4.68 -12.17
N LEU A 98 -19.98 4.34 -13.32
CA LEU A 98 -19.38 3.39 -14.27
C LEU A 98 -18.06 3.94 -14.85
N ARG A 99 -18.03 5.23 -15.21
CA ARG A 99 -16.81 5.94 -15.65
C ARG A 99 -15.73 5.96 -14.58
N LEU A 100 -16.09 6.11 -13.31
CA LEU A 100 -15.14 6.03 -12.20
C LEU A 100 -14.45 4.67 -12.15
N GLU A 101 -15.19 3.56 -12.25
CA GLU A 101 -14.56 2.24 -12.29
C GLU A 101 -13.75 2.02 -13.58
N LEU A 102 -14.21 2.55 -14.72
CA LEU A 102 -13.44 2.50 -15.98
C LEU A 102 -12.12 3.26 -15.87
N ALA A 103 -12.12 4.43 -15.21
CA ALA A 103 -10.91 5.17 -14.90
C ALA A 103 -9.94 4.37 -14.02
N ARG A 104 -10.44 3.60 -13.04
CA ARG A 104 -9.61 2.68 -12.23
C ARG A 104 -8.98 1.60 -13.10
N VAL A 105 -9.75 0.98 -13.99
CA VAL A 105 -9.24 -0.04 -14.93
C VAL A 105 -8.13 0.55 -15.79
N HIS A 106 -8.35 1.69 -16.45
CA HIS A 106 -7.35 2.33 -17.29
C HIS A 106 -6.10 2.71 -16.50
N TYR A 107 -6.25 3.30 -15.31
CA TYR A 107 -5.12 3.70 -14.46
C TYR A 107 -4.25 2.52 -14.05
N GLN A 108 -4.88 1.42 -13.61
CA GLN A 108 -4.17 0.22 -13.19
C GLN A 108 -3.48 -0.49 -14.37
N ASN A 109 -4.02 -0.34 -15.58
CA ASN A 109 -3.43 -0.84 -16.83
C ASN A 109 -2.33 0.09 -17.40
N GLY A 110 -1.98 1.19 -16.71
CA GLY A 110 -0.99 2.17 -17.18
C GLY A 110 -1.46 3.09 -18.33
N ARG A 111 -2.75 3.09 -18.65
CA ARG A 111 -3.38 3.91 -19.71
C ARG A 111 -3.78 5.29 -19.18
N TYR A 112 -2.79 6.13 -18.91
CA TYR A 112 -2.99 7.40 -18.19
C TYR A 112 -3.79 8.42 -18.99
N PHE A 113 -3.62 8.51 -20.31
CA PHE A 113 -4.36 9.47 -21.14
C PHE A 113 -5.84 9.12 -21.23
N GLU A 114 -6.17 7.85 -21.42
CA GLU A 114 -7.54 7.34 -21.42
C GLU A 114 -8.19 7.52 -20.05
N THR A 115 -7.42 7.33 -18.97
CA THR A 115 -7.89 7.64 -17.61
C THR A 115 -8.23 9.13 -17.47
N LEU A 116 -7.38 10.02 -17.97
CA LEU A 116 -7.64 11.46 -17.92
C LEU A 116 -8.88 11.85 -18.72
N GLU A 117 -9.08 11.28 -19.90
CA GLU A 117 -10.26 11.52 -20.74
C GLU A 117 -11.55 11.10 -20.00
N VAL A 118 -11.57 9.89 -19.42
CA VAL A 118 -12.73 9.38 -18.68
C VAL A 118 -13.00 10.20 -17.42
N THR A 119 -11.95 10.54 -16.66
CA THR A 119 -12.10 11.34 -15.43
C THR A 119 -12.57 12.76 -15.72
N GLN A 120 -12.08 13.40 -16.79
CA GLN A 120 -12.50 14.75 -17.18
C GLN A 120 -13.96 14.79 -17.60
N ARG A 121 -14.44 13.78 -18.34
CA ARG A 121 -15.86 13.66 -18.69
C ARG A 121 -16.73 13.56 -17.44
N ALA A 122 -16.42 12.63 -16.52
CA ALA A 122 -17.19 12.45 -15.30
C ALA A 122 -17.15 13.69 -14.38
N LEU A 123 -15.99 14.32 -14.21
CA LEU A 123 -15.83 15.53 -13.40
C LEU A 123 -16.49 16.77 -14.00
N GLY A 124 -16.76 16.74 -15.32
CA GLY A 124 -17.49 17.78 -16.04
C GLY A 124 -18.99 17.81 -15.72
N ASN A 125 -19.55 16.72 -15.18
CA ASN A 125 -20.91 16.69 -14.69
C ASN A 125 -21.01 17.49 -13.36
N PRO A 126 -21.78 18.59 -13.30
CA PRO A 126 -21.94 19.38 -12.09
C PRO A 126 -22.70 18.64 -10.98
N GLU A 127 -23.48 17.61 -11.30
CA GLU A 127 -24.24 16.82 -10.33
C GLU A 127 -23.35 15.84 -9.56
N LEU A 128 -22.19 15.50 -10.12
CA LEU A 128 -21.24 14.60 -9.49
C LEU A 128 -20.56 15.27 -8.30
N SER A 129 -21.00 14.90 -7.10
CA SER A 129 -20.52 15.41 -5.82
C SER A 129 -20.04 14.29 -4.88
N GLY A 130 -19.53 14.66 -3.70
CA GLY A 130 -19.19 13.70 -2.64
C GLY A 130 -17.98 12.80 -2.92
N LEU A 131 -18.06 11.56 -2.42
CA LEU A 131 -16.97 10.57 -2.46
C LEU A 131 -16.56 10.13 -3.89
N PRO A 132 -17.48 9.96 -4.86
CA PRO A 132 -17.10 9.68 -6.24
C PRO A 132 -16.23 10.78 -6.86
N ARG A 133 -16.60 12.05 -6.65
CA ARG A 133 -15.81 13.20 -7.11
C ARG A 133 -14.41 13.21 -6.50
N LEU A 134 -14.31 13.00 -5.19
CA LEU A 134 -13.03 12.87 -4.47
C LEU A 134 -12.13 11.76 -5.07
N THR A 135 -12.73 10.60 -5.36
CA THR A 135 -12.02 9.46 -5.95
C THR A 135 -11.53 9.76 -7.37
N LEU A 136 -12.36 10.41 -8.19
CA LEU A 136 -11.99 10.79 -9.56
C LEU A 136 -10.85 11.80 -9.58
N LEU A 137 -10.88 12.81 -8.69
CA LEU A 137 -9.76 13.75 -8.51
C LEU A 137 -8.48 13.04 -8.03
N GLN A 138 -8.61 12.05 -7.15
CA GLN A 138 -7.47 11.25 -6.70
C GLN A 138 -6.84 10.46 -7.87
N ILE A 139 -7.66 9.83 -8.71
CA ILE A 139 -7.18 9.08 -9.88
C ILE A 139 -6.55 10.04 -10.90
N GLN A 140 -7.20 11.18 -11.16
CA GLN A 140 -6.73 12.20 -12.09
C GLN A 140 -5.37 12.79 -11.65
N SER A 141 -5.25 13.18 -10.38
CA SER A 141 -3.98 13.67 -9.83
C SER A 141 -2.86 12.64 -9.92
N ALA A 142 -3.17 11.36 -9.68
CA ALA A 142 -2.21 10.26 -9.86
C ALA A 142 -1.77 10.11 -11.32
N CYS A 143 -2.66 10.29 -12.29
CA CYS A 143 -2.31 10.29 -13.71
C CYS A 143 -1.39 11.46 -14.07
N TRP A 144 -1.72 12.68 -13.62
CA TRP A 144 -0.85 13.83 -13.83
C TRP A 144 0.54 13.62 -13.23
N PHE A 145 0.61 13.04 -12.04
CA PHE A 145 1.89 12.67 -11.44
C PHE A 145 2.67 11.68 -12.31
N GLU A 146 2.06 10.60 -12.78
CA GLU A 146 2.74 9.60 -13.61
C GLU A 146 3.19 10.18 -14.96
N LEU A 147 2.51 11.19 -15.48
CA LEU A 147 2.90 11.92 -16.70
C LEU A 147 3.96 13.01 -16.47
N GLY A 148 4.39 13.26 -15.23
CA GLY A 148 5.35 14.32 -14.90
C GLY A 148 4.73 15.72 -14.79
N GLU A 149 3.40 15.84 -14.90
CA GLU A 149 2.64 17.10 -14.84
C GLU A 149 2.36 17.51 -13.38
N TRP A 150 3.41 17.69 -12.59
CA TRP A 150 3.33 17.86 -11.13
C TRP A 150 2.49 19.05 -10.67
N SER A 151 2.50 20.16 -11.41
CA SER A 151 1.68 21.34 -11.11
C SER A 151 0.17 21.02 -11.19
N LYS A 152 -0.25 20.27 -12.22
CA LYS A 152 -1.64 19.81 -12.36
C LYS A 152 -2.02 18.83 -11.25
N ALA A 153 -1.11 17.90 -10.93
CA ALA A 153 -1.31 16.97 -9.81
C ALA A 153 -1.54 17.72 -8.49
N LEU A 154 -0.72 18.73 -8.17
CA LEU A 154 -0.86 19.54 -6.96
C LEU A 154 -2.18 20.33 -6.93
N LYS A 155 -2.62 20.88 -8.07
CA LYS A 155 -3.91 21.56 -8.18
C LYS A 155 -5.07 20.64 -7.81
N ASP A 156 -5.09 19.43 -8.36
CA ASP A 156 -6.15 18.45 -8.09
C ASP A 156 -6.07 17.94 -6.63
N ILE A 157 -4.87 17.76 -6.08
CA ILE A 157 -4.66 17.43 -4.66
C ILE A 157 -5.22 18.53 -3.75
N GLU A 158 -5.02 19.81 -4.09
CA GLU A 158 -5.58 20.91 -3.30
C GLU A 158 -7.11 20.92 -3.34
N ALA A 159 -7.72 20.63 -4.49
CA ALA A 159 -9.17 20.45 -4.59
C ALA A 159 -9.67 19.31 -3.69
N ILE A 160 -8.93 18.19 -3.61
CA ILE A 160 -9.22 17.10 -2.68
C ILE A 160 -9.15 17.59 -1.24
N ARG A 161 -8.13 18.37 -0.86
CA ARG A 161 -7.98 18.91 0.50
C ARG A 161 -9.15 19.81 0.92
N CYS A 162 -9.66 20.65 0.01
CA CYS A 162 -10.87 21.42 0.28
C CYS A 162 -12.06 20.52 0.58
N LEU A 163 -12.23 19.42 -0.18
CA LEU A 163 -13.31 18.46 0.03
C LEU A 163 -13.11 17.58 1.28
N GLN A 164 -11.88 17.36 1.75
CA GLN A 164 -11.59 16.65 3.00
C GLN A 164 -12.12 17.36 4.23
N LEU A 165 -12.38 18.68 4.18
CA LEU A 165 -13.06 19.39 5.26
C LEU A 165 -14.48 18.84 5.49
N ILE A 166 -15.12 18.35 4.43
CA ILE A 166 -16.47 17.77 4.45
C ILE A 166 -16.38 16.25 4.68
N TYR A 167 -15.38 15.59 4.09
CA TYR A 167 -15.19 14.14 4.17
C TYR A 167 -13.84 13.77 4.82
N PRO A 168 -13.64 14.05 6.12
CA PRO A 168 -12.32 13.91 6.77
C PRO A 168 -11.84 12.46 6.87
N VAL A 169 -12.76 11.50 6.79
CA VAL A 169 -12.48 10.06 6.95
C VAL A 169 -12.25 9.37 5.58
N ALA A 170 -12.45 10.07 4.46
CA ALA A 170 -12.34 9.50 3.12
C ALA A 170 -10.91 9.02 2.83
N GLN A 171 -10.78 7.76 2.37
CA GLN A 171 -9.48 7.16 2.05
C GLN A 171 -8.73 7.94 0.96
N SER A 172 -9.45 8.50 -0.02
CA SER A 172 -8.88 9.33 -1.09
C SER A 172 -8.03 10.47 -0.56
N GLY A 173 -8.40 11.03 0.59
CA GLY A 173 -7.66 12.09 1.24
C GLY A 173 -6.31 11.64 1.83
N PHE A 174 -6.21 10.39 2.29
CA PHE A 174 -4.94 9.83 2.75
C PHE A 174 -4.01 9.56 1.57
N TYR A 175 -4.52 8.95 0.50
CA TYR A 175 -3.72 8.66 -0.70
C TYR A 175 -3.28 9.93 -1.43
N SER A 176 -4.13 10.97 -1.48
CA SER A 176 -3.77 12.25 -2.09
C SER A 176 -2.65 12.95 -1.33
N GLU A 177 -2.62 12.86 0.00
CA GLU A 177 -1.49 13.37 0.80
C GLU A 177 -0.22 12.55 0.55
N ALA A 178 -0.30 11.22 0.43
CA ALA A 178 0.87 10.42 0.03
C ALA A 178 1.40 10.84 -1.35
N LEU A 179 0.49 11.04 -2.31
CA LEU A 179 0.85 11.54 -3.64
C LEU A 179 1.47 12.93 -3.56
N ARG A 180 0.94 13.82 -2.71
CA ARG A 180 1.48 15.16 -2.46
C ARG A 180 2.94 15.10 -2.03
N VAL A 181 3.27 14.21 -1.10
CA VAL A 181 4.66 14.02 -0.65
C VAL A 181 5.56 13.61 -1.82
N LYS A 182 5.14 12.67 -2.66
CA LYS A 182 5.90 12.25 -3.85
C LYS A 182 6.10 13.39 -4.85
N THR A 183 5.06 14.19 -5.07
CA THR A 183 5.10 15.35 -5.97
C THR A 183 6.02 16.44 -5.43
N VAL A 184 5.94 16.70 -4.11
CA VAL A 184 6.83 17.66 -3.42
C VAL A 184 8.29 17.22 -3.51
N ALA A 185 8.57 15.93 -3.30
CA ALA A 185 9.93 15.38 -3.40
C ALA A 185 10.58 15.68 -4.77
N ARG A 186 9.79 15.62 -5.84
CA ARG A 186 10.25 15.86 -7.23
C ARG A 186 10.24 17.33 -7.63
N SER A 187 9.32 18.12 -7.08
CA SER A 187 9.13 19.54 -7.45
C SER A 187 9.94 20.52 -6.61
N PHE A 188 10.07 20.25 -5.31
CA PHE A 188 10.64 21.19 -4.32
C PHE A 188 11.87 20.62 -3.61
N GLY A 189 11.93 19.30 -3.42
CA GLY A 189 13.08 18.62 -2.83
C GLY A 189 12.71 17.64 -1.72
N LEU A 190 13.72 16.88 -1.29
CA LEU A 190 13.55 15.79 -0.32
C LEU A 190 13.30 16.27 1.11
N ILE A 191 13.84 17.43 1.50
CA ILE A 191 13.74 17.93 2.88
C ILE A 191 12.27 18.22 3.24
N GLU A 192 11.57 18.92 2.37
CA GLU A 192 10.16 19.26 2.50
C GLU A 192 9.28 18.01 2.46
N ALA A 193 9.61 17.06 1.58
CA ALA A 193 8.91 15.80 1.46
C ALA A 193 9.05 14.94 2.72
N GLU A 194 10.25 14.85 3.31
CA GLU A 194 10.50 14.13 4.56
C GLU A 194 9.73 14.73 5.74
N ALA A 195 9.68 16.07 5.83
CA ALA A 195 8.89 16.74 6.85
C ALA A 195 7.39 16.41 6.71
N ALA A 196 6.87 16.43 5.47
CA ALA A 196 5.48 16.09 5.19
C ALA A 196 5.17 14.60 5.44
N MET A 197 6.09 13.69 5.07
CA MET A 197 6.01 12.25 5.38
C MET A 197 5.95 12.02 6.89
N LYS A 198 6.84 12.65 7.66
CA LYS A 198 6.85 12.54 9.12
C LYS A 198 5.51 12.95 9.74
N GLN A 199 4.92 14.05 9.29
CA GLN A 199 3.60 14.49 9.75
C GLN A 199 2.49 13.49 9.37
N MET A 200 2.54 12.95 8.16
CA MET A 200 1.57 11.94 7.70
C MET A 200 1.67 10.64 8.51
N THR A 201 2.88 10.14 8.72
CA THR A 201 3.19 8.97 9.54
C THR A 201 2.73 9.17 10.99
N GLN A 202 3.01 10.32 11.59
CA GLN A 202 2.56 10.64 12.95
C GLN A 202 1.03 10.68 13.06
N ARG A 203 0.33 11.26 12.07
CA ARG A 203 -1.15 11.24 12.05
C ARG A 203 -1.70 9.82 11.94
N TYR A 204 -1.13 8.97 11.10
CA TYR A 204 -1.53 7.57 10.99
C TYR A 204 -1.37 6.85 12.34
N PHE A 205 -0.20 6.94 12.96
CA PHE A 205 0.09 6.27 14.24
C PHE A 205 -0.58 6.86 15.47
N ASN A 206 -1.20 8.03 15.36
CA ASN A 206 -1.98 8.64 16.44
C ASN A 206 -3.50 8.58 16.20
N SER A 207 -3.93 8.09 15.04
CA SER A 207 -5.35 8.03 14.68
C SER A 207 -6.03 6.79 15.24
N GLU A 208 -7.36 6.80 15.36
CA GLU A 208 -8.14 5.58 15.63
C GLU A 208 -8.03 4.54 14.50
N GLN A 209 -7.43 4.91 13.37
CA GLN A 209 -7.26 4.09 12.17
C GLN A 209 -5.92 3.32 12.15
N ILE A 210 -5.19 3.29 13.29
CA ILE A 210 -4.06 2.39 13.53
C ILE A 210 -4.57 0.95 13.42
N GLY A 211 -4.30 0.28 12.30
CA GLY A 211 -4.99 -0.97 11.97
C GLY A 211 -5.14 -1.18 10.48
N ASN A 212 -5.31 -0.08 9.74
CA ASN A 212 -5.54 -0.16 8.32
C ASN A 212 -4.24 -0.53 7.56
N ALA A 213 -4.10 -1.82 7.24
CA ALA A 213 -2.94 -2.37 6.54
C ALA A 213 -2.68 -1.70 5.19
N ASP A 214 -3.71 -1.26 4.48
CA ASP A 214 -3.56 -0.58 3.19
C ASP A 214 -2.91 0.81 3.33
N ARG A 215 -3.28 1.55 4.37
CA ARG A 215 -2.62 2.82 4.71
C ARG A 215 -1.17 2.61 5.13
N LEU A 216 -0.89 1.56 5.89
CA LEU A 216 0.49 1.20 6.22
C LEU A 216 1.30 0.83 4.97
N LEU A 217 0.73 0.03 4.06
CA LEU A 217 1.34 -0.28 2.78
C LEU A 217 1.63 0.98 1.96
N THR A 218 0.71 1.95 1.98
CA THR A 218 0.90 3.25 1.33
C THR A 218 2.08 4.02 1.94
N LEU A 219 2.21 4.05 3.27
CA LEU A 219 3.34 4.70 3.95
C LEU A 219 4.67 3.99 3.64
N LEU A 220 4.69 2.66 3.63
CA LEU A 220 5.87 1.87 3.25
C LEU A 220 6.32 2.18 1.82
N ARG A 221 5.38 2.23 0.87
CA ARG A 221 5.66 2.57 -0.53
C ARG A 221 6.10 4.02 -0.70
N LEU A 222 5.61 4.93 0.13
CA LEU A 222 6.06 6.31 0.15
C LEU A 222 7.49 6.43 0.67
N ARG A 223 7.81 5.78 1.80
CA ARG A 223 9.17 5.70 2.35
C ARG A 223 10.13 5.07 1.34
N LEU A 224 9.72 4.01 0.65
CA LEU A 224 10.47 3.40 -0.44
C LEU A 224 10.80 4.41 -1.55
N ASP A 225 9.82 5.17 -2.03
CA ASP A 225 10.02 6.18 -3.08
C ASP A 225 10.95 7.31 -2.63
N LEU A 226 10.86 7.78 -1.38
CA LEU A 226 11.76 8.79 -0.84
C LEU A 226 13.19 8.26 -0.69
N ASN A 227 13.37 7.05 -0.15
CA ASN A 227 14.68 6.41 -0.07
C ASN A 227 15.31 6.25 -1.45
N ARG A 228 14.50 5.87 -2.43
CA ARG A 228 14.93 5.76 -3.83
C ARG A 228 15.45 7.10 -4.36
N LEU A 229 14.69 8.17 -4.20
CA LEU A 229 15.11 9.51 -4.64
C LEU A 229 16.34 10.01 -3.89
N ALA A 230 16.51 9.64 -2.62
CA ALA A 230 17.68 9.96 -1.80
C ALA A 230 18.91 9.08 -2.10
N GLY A 231 18.78 8.02 -2.91
CA GLY A 231 19.84 7.04 -3.15
C GLY A 231 20.18 6.20 -1.91
N LEU A 232 19.21 6.00 -1.02
CA LEU A 232 19.31 5.17 0.17
C LEU A 232 18.85 3.73 -0.13
N PRO A 233 19.31 2.73 0.65
CA PRO A 233 18.86 1.35 0.48
C PRO A 233 17.33 1.20 0.59
N ILE A 234 16.74 0.48 -0.37
CA ILE A 234 15.28 0.29 -0.46
C ILE A 234 14.83 -1.14 -0.13
N SER A 235 15.74 -2.11 -0.07
CA SER A 235 15.41 -3.55 -0.02
C SER A 235 14.50 -3.93 1.15
N VAL A 236 14.75 -3.39 2.34
CA VAL A 236 13.91 -3.63 3.53
C VAL A 236 12.48 -3.11 3.33
N CYS A 237 12.33 -1.89 2.80
CA CYS A 237 11.00 -1.31 2.54
C CYS A 237 10.28 -2.05 1.41
N ALA A 238 10.98 -2.42 0.35
CA ALA A 238 10.43 -3.19 -0.77
C ALA A 238 9.96 -4.57 -0.32
N LEU A 239 10.74 -5.26 0.51
CA LEU A 239 10.37 -6.55 1.08
C LEU A 239 9.19 -6.44 2.06
N ALA A 240 9.13 -5.37 2.85
CA ALA A 240 7.97 -5.09 3.70
C ALA A 240 6.71 -4.83 2.88
N CYS A 241 6.81 -4.07 1.78
CA CYS A 241 5.71 -3.85 0.85
C CYS A 241 5.25 -5.17 0.22
N HIS A 242 6.19 -5.97 -0.28
CA HIS A 242 5.92 -7.28 -0.90
C HIS A 242 5.16 -8.18 0.08
N THR A 243 5.69 -8.35 1.29
CA THR A 243 5.14 -9.30 2.26
C THR A 243 3.77 -8.84 2.77
N LEU A 244 3.58 -7.54 3.01
CA LEU A 244 2.29 -7.00 3.44
C LEU A 244 1.24 -7.09 2.33
N ALA A 245 1.59 -6.74 1.08
CA ALA A 245 0.69 -6.83 -0.05
C ALA A 245 0.28 -8.28 -0.33
N ASP A 246 1.22 -9.23 -0.27
CA ASP A 246 0.95 -10.66 -0.45
C ASP A 246 0.00 -11.18 0.63
N ALA A 247 0.24 -10.81 1.89
CA ALA A 247 -0.64 -11.16 3.02
C ALA A 247 -2.06 -10.58 2.87
N MET A 248 -2.19 -9.37 2.32
CA MET A 248 -3.48 -8.76 1.97
C MET A 248 -4.15 -9.39 0.73
N GLY A 249 -3.40 -10.16 -0.05
CA GLY A 249 -3.85 -10.71 -1.32
C GLY A 249 -3.86 -9.70 -2.48
N ASP A 250 -3.11 -8.60 -2.38
CA ASP A 250 -2.99 -7.60 -3.45
C ASP A 250 -1.88 -7.99 -4.44
N GLY A 251 -2.27 -8.69 -5.52
CA GLY A 251 -1.33 -9.21 -6.52
C GLY A 251 -0.56 -8.12 -7.26
N LEU A 252 -1.19 -6.98 -7.57
CA LEU A 252 -0.53 -5.89 -8.28
C LEU A 252 0.55 -5.25 -7.41
N TYR A 253 0.26 -4.91 -6.15
CA TYR A 253 1.27 -4.32 -5.26
C TYR A 253 2.35 -5.31 -4.86
N THR A 254 2.03 -6.60 -4.79
CA THR A 254 3.03 -7.67 -4.66
C THR A 254 4.01 -7.64 -5.83
N ALA A 255 3.50 -7.65 -7.07
CA ALA A 255 4.34 -7.60 -8.26
C ALA A 255 5.18 -6.31 -8.36
N LEU A 256 4.59 -5.15 -8.03
CA LEU A 256 5.31 -3.88 -8.03
C LEU A 256 6.42 -3.84 -6.97
N ALA A 257 6.22 -4.42 -5.79
CA ALA A 257 7.26 -4.53 -4.77
C ALA A 257 8.39 -5.51 -5.17
N LEU A 258 8.05 -6.58 -5.91
CA LEU A 258 9.07 -7.46 -6.52
C LEU A 258 9.88 -6.74 -7.59
N MET A 259 9.27 -5.86 -8.39
CA MET A 259 10.00 -5.00 -9.31
C MET A 259 11.01 -4.11 -8.56
N ASP A 260 10.59 -3.54 -7.42
CA ASP A 260 11.50 -2.78 -6.56
C ASP A 260 12.69 -3.60 -6.05
N LEU A 261 12.45 -4.86 -5.65
CA LEU A 261 13.51 -5.77 -5.23
C LEU A 261 14.42 -6.17 -6.40
N LYS A 262 13.86 -6.41 -7.58
CA LYS A 262 14.60 -6.71 -8.82
C LYS A 262 15.64 -5.63 -9.15
N TYR A 263 15.24 -4.37 -9.02
CA TYR A 263 16.11 -3.22 -9.29
C TYR A 263 16.86 -2.70 -8.05
N SER A 264 16.74 -3.39 -6.91
CA SER A 264 17.47 -3.05 -5.71
C SER A 264 18.97 -3.37 -5.83
N GLU A 265 19.74 -2.93 -4.85
CA GLU A 265 21.19 -3.09 -4.83
C GLU A 265 21.62 -4.57 -4.76
N SER A 266 20.82 -5.45 -4.15
CA SER A 266 21.21 -6.84 -3.87
C SER A 266 21.00 -7.76 -5.07
N LYS A 267 22.09 -8.36 -5.57
CA LYS A 267 22.05 -9.30 -6.71
C LYS A 267 21.26 -10.57 -6.41
N LEU A 268 21.39 -11.12 -5.20
CA LEU A 268 20.67 -12.32 -4.79
C LEU A 268 19.16 -12.06 -4.75
N LEU A 269 18.75 -10.96 -4.11
CA LEU A 269 17.33 -10.57 -4.10
C LEU A 269 16.80 -10.28 -5.48
N SER A 270 17.62 -9.69 -6.35
CA SER A 270 17.25 -9.43 -7.73
C SER A 270 16.89 -10.72 -8.47
N GLN A 271 17.72 -11.75 -8.38
CA GLN A 271 17.48 -13.06 -9.01
C GLN A 271 16.23 -13.77 -8.47
N GLU A 272 16.04 -13.75 -7.15
CA GLU A 272 14.88 -14.37 -6.54
C GLU A 272 13.59 -13.60 -6.84
N ALA A 273 13.65 -12.25 -6.84
CA ALA A 273 12.54 -11.41 -7.25
C ALA A 273 12.18 -11.65 -8.72
N ASP A 274 13.15 -11.75 -9.63
CA ASP A 274 12.92 -12.10 -11.03
C ASP A 274 12.20 -13.45 -11.18
N THR A 275 12.63 -14.45 -10.40
CA THR A 275 12.00 -15.78 -10.41
C THR A 275 10.53 -15.69 -9.99
N ARG A 276 10.22 -14.99 -8.89
CA ARG A 276 8.84 -14.82 -8.42
C ARG A 276 8.00 -13.96 -9.36
N LEU A 277 8.59 -12.89 -9.90
CA LEU A 277 7.95 -11.99 -10.84
C LEU A 277 7.53 -12.72 -12.12
N SER A 278 8.33 -13.70 -12.58
CA SER A 278 7.99 -14.49 -13.77
C SER A 278 6.62 -15.18 -13.70
N ALA A 279 6.16 -15.55 -12.49
CA ALA A 279 4.84 -16.13 -12.27
C ALA A 279 3.68 -15.12 -12.29
N LEU A 280 4.00 -13.82 -12.13
CA LEU A 280 3.04 -12.71 -12.13
C LEU A 280 3.06 -11.90 -13.43
N ARG A 281 4.10 -12.05 -14.27
CA ARG A 281 4.17 -11.46 -15.60
C ARG A 281 3.00 -11.91 -16.46
N GLY A 282 2.46 -11.00 -17.26
CA GLY A 282 1.26 -11.25 -18.08
C GLY A 282 -0.08 -11.20 -17.32
N GLN A 283 -0.09 -11.22 -15.97
CA GLN A 283 -1.32 -10.94 -15.20
C GLN A 283 -1.61 -9.45 -15.08
N PHE A 284 -0.55 -8.63 -15.02
CA PHE A 284 -0.65 -7.19 -14.83
C PHE A 284 0.18 -6.47 -15.89
N SER A 285 -0.48 -5.95 -16.93
CA SER A 285 0.18 -5.24 -18.04
C SER A 285 1.11 -4.11 -17.58
N ARG A 286 0.76 -3.42 -16.49
CA ARG A 286 1.58 -2.35 -15.89
C ARG A 286 2.94 -2.87 -15.43
N VAL A 287 3.01 -4.10 -14.92
CA VAL A 287 4.28 -4.72 -14.52
C VAL A 287 5.15 -4.95 -15.75
N ASP A 288 4.55 -5.48 -16.82
CA ASP A 288 5.26 -5.72 -18.07
C ASP A 288 5.77 -4.40 -18.68
N GLN A 289 4.93 -3.34 -18.71
CA GLN A 289 5.32 -2.01 -19.20
C GLN A 289 6.52 -1.41 -18.42
N LEU A 290 6.60 -1.65 -17.11
CA LEU A 290 7.71 -1.19 -16.29
C LEU A 290 9.00 -1.99 -16.56
N ASP A 291 8.87 -3.28 -16.88
CA ASP A 291 9.98 -4.20 -17.13
C ASP A 291 10.55 -4.05 -18.55
N THR A 292 9.72 -3.83 -19.56
CA THR A 292 10.11 -3.81 -20.99
C THR A 292 10.63 -2.47 -21.51
N CYS A 293 10.73 -1.44 -20.69
CA CYS A 293 11.21 -0.13 -21.16
C CYS A 293 12.69 -0.26 -21.66
N PRO A 294 13.09 0.40 -22.76
CA PRO A 294 14.43 0.23 -23.34
C PRO A 294 15.52 0.93 -22.51
N ASP A 295 16.71 0.32 -22.40
CA ASP A 295 17.72 0.69 -21.39
C ASP A 295 18.50 1.99 -21.66
N ASP A 296 18.65 2.48 -22.90
CA ASP A 296 19.85 3.31 -23.18
C ASP A 296 19.64 4.69 -23.82
N SER A 297 18.48 5.35 -23.68
CA SER A 297 18.46 6.81 -23.98
C SER A 297 17.58 7.65 -23.05
N GLU A 298 18.16 8.73 -22.52
CA GLU A 298 17.41 9.76 -21.77
C GLU A 298 16.24 10.33 -22.57
N MET A 299 16.34 10.34 -23.90
CA MET A 299 15.25 10.75 -24.80
C MET A 299 14.11 9.74 -24.83
N ALA A 300 14.38 8.42 -24.80
CA ALA A 300 13.33 7.41 -24.70
C ALA A 300 12.58 7.51 -23.37
N LEU A 301 13.27 7.84 -22.28
CA LEU A 301 12.67 7.99 -20.94
C LEU A 301 11.62 9.09 -20.83
N GLN A 302 11.62 10.11 -21.69
CA GLN A 302 10.70 11.25 -21.58
C GLN A 302 9.23 10.86 -21.68
N HIS A 303 8.91 9.82 -22.46
CA HIS A 303 7.53 9.35 -22.67
C HIS A 303 7.08 8.27 -21.69
N HIS A 304 7.94 7.84 -20.76
CA HIS A 304 7.59 6.83 -19.77
C HIS A 304 6.97 7.45 -18.51
N SER A 305 6.26 6.61 -17.75
CA SER A 305 5.70 7.03 -16.47
C SER A 305 6.79 7.41 -15.47
N GLU A 306 6.49 8.32 -14.55
CA GLU A 306 7.40 8.68 -13.46
C GLU A 306 7.81 7.46 -12.63
N SER A 307 6.89 6.51 -12.41
CA SER A 307 7.23 5.24 -11.76
C SER A 307 8.32 4.46 -12.53
N ALA A 308 8.22 4.35 -13.85
CA ALA A 308 9.22 3.68 -14.69
C ALA A 308 10.57 4.39 -14.66
N LYS A 309 10.55 5.72 -14.82
CA LYS A 309 11.75 6.57 -14.75
C LYS A 309 12.46 6.40 -13.41
N THR A 310 11.71 6.39 -12.31
CA THR A 310 12.30 6.31 -10.97
C THR A 310 12.89 4.93 -10.69
N LEU A 311 12.20 3.84 -11.07
CA LEU A 311 12.70 2.46 -10.92
C LEU A 311 14.07 2.26 -11.61
N ARG A 312 14.24 2.82 -12.81
CA ARG A 312 15.48 2.64 -13.59
C ARG A 312 16.68 3.36 -13.03
N ARG A 313 16.49 4.54 -12.44
CA ARG A 313 17.60 5.31 -11.83
C ARG A 313 18.33 4.53 -10.73
N LEU A 314 17.71 3.49 -10.16
CA LEU A 314 18.28 2.64 -9.11
C LEU A 314 19.20 1.53 -9.62
N SER A 315 19.03 1.06 -10.85
CA SER A 315 19.69 -0.17 -11.34
C SER A 315 21.22 -0.07 -11.42
N LEU A 316 21.77 1.15 -11.33
CA LEU A 316 23.17 1.48 -11.59
C LEU A 316 24.14 1.23 -10.42
N LYS A 317 23.66 0.84 -9.22
CA LYS A 317 24.52 0.69 -8.02
C LYS A 317 24.29 -0.63 -7.27
N ARG A 318 24.54 -1.76 -7.93
CA ARG A 318 24.41 -3.08 -7.28
C ARG A 318 25.58 -3.37 -6.33
N ARG A 319 25.27 -3.87 -5.13
CA ARG A 319 26.21 -4.36 -4.12
C ARG A 319 25.87 -5.80 -3.77
N ASP A 320 26.89 -6.63 -3.62
CA ASP A 320 26.69 -8.01 -3.20
C ASP A 320 26.70 -8.07 -1.67
N ASP A 321 25.51 -8.10 -1.07
CA ASP A 321 25.33 -8.17 0.39
C ASP A 321 25.09 -9.59 0.91
N GLY A 322 25.04 -10.59 0.02
CA GLY A 322 25.04 -12.03 0.34
C GLY A 322 23.88 -12.53 1.21
N ARG A 323 22.85 -11.72 1.46
CA ARG A 323 21.74 -12.07 2.35
C ARG A 323 20.49 -12.49 1.61
N SER A 324 20.11 -13.75 1.79
CA SER A 324 18.80 -14.27 1.40
C SER A 324 17.73 -13.68 2.33
N LEU A 325 17.17 -12.51 1.98
CA LEU A 325 16.13 -11.86 2.80
C LEU A 325 14.73 -12.41 2.55
N LEU A 326 14.51 -13.25 1.54
CA LEU A 326 13.19 -13.80 1.20
C LEU A 326 12.83 -15.10 1.96
N GLN A 327 13.37 -15.25 3.17
CA GLN A 327 12.82 -16.23 4.12
C GLN A 327 11.34 -15.90 4.40
N PRO A 328 10.51 -16.89 4.78
CA PRO A 328 9.13 -16.62 5.18
C PRO A 328 9.09 -15.61 6.34
N ILE A 329 8.57 -14.41 6.07
CA ILE A 329 8.36 -13.37 7.08
C ILE A 329 6.93 -13.47 7.56
N SER A 330 6.75 -13.72 8.85
CA SER A 330 5.44 -13.77 9.51
C SER A 330 5.10 -12.48 10.25
N THR A 331 6.09 -11.62 10.49
CA THR A 331 5.93 -10.41 11.31
C THR A 331 6.71 -9.23 10.76
N LEU A 332 6.05 -8.07 10.65
CA LEU A 332 6.72 -6.78 10.47
C LEU A 332 6.79 -6.08 11.82
N LEU A 333 7.94 -5.50 12.15
CA LEU A 333 8.12 -4.75 13.38
C LEU A 333 8.62 -3.35 13.06
N PHE A 334 7.99 -2.35 13.69
CA PHE A 334 8.29 -0.93 13.58
C PHE A 334 8.70 -0.41 14.96
N PRO A 335 9.97 -0.55 15.36
CA PRO A 335 10.40 -0.26 16.73
C PRO A 335 10.20 1.20 17.13
N GLU A 336 10.46 2.13 16.20
CA GLU A 336 10.36 3.58 16.39
C GLU A 336 8.91 4.03 16.59
N ASN A 337 7.97 3.33 15.97
CA ASN A 337 6.53 3.60 16.08
C ASN A 337 5.82 2.68 17.08
N HIS A 338 6.60 1.88 17.82
CA HIS A 338 6.08 0.92 18.79
C HIS A 338 4.96 0.03 18.22
N LEU A 339 5.19 -0.58 17.06
CA LEU A 339 4.13 -1.30 16.35
C LEU A 339 4.62 -2.62 15.78
N ARG A 340 3.70 -3.58 15.72
CA ARG A 340 3.88 -4.88 15.08
C ARG A 340 2.74 -5.16 14.14
N VAL A 341 3.04 -5.75 13.00
CA VAL A 341 2.04 -6.33 12.11
C VAL A 341 2.22 -7.84 12.09
N ASP A 342 1.15 -8.55 12.44
CA ASP A 342 1.05 -9.99 12.21
C ASP A 342 0.55 -10.19 10.77
N LEU A 343 1.34 -10.87 9.95
CA LEU A 343 1.03 -11.06 8.54
C LEU A 343 0.09 -12.24 8.29
N GLN A 344 -0.10 -13.14 9.25
CA GLN A 344 -1.07 -14.24 9.09
C GLN A 344 -2.51 -13.71 9.21
N THR A 345 -2.73 -12.79 10.13
CA THR A 345 -4.04 -12.16 10.40
C THR A 345 -4.17 -10.77 9.80
N VAL A 346 -3.09 -10.22 9.23
CA VAL A 346 -3.00 -8.84 8.71
C VAL A 346 -3.43 -7.82 9.77
N SER A 347 -3.05 -8.08 11.03
CA SER A 347 -3.46 -7.27 12.19
C SER A 347 -2.32 -6.43 12.73
N VAL A 348 -2.63 -5.19 13.03
CA VAL A 348 -1.69 -4.21 13.60
C VAL A 348 -1.84 -4.19 15.12
N HIS A 349 -0.73 -4.30 15.84
CA HIS A 349 -0.69 -4.33 17.29
C HIS A 349 0.23 -3.22 17.81
N PRO A 350 -0.28 -2.30 18.65
CA PRO A 350 0.57 -1.37 19.37
C PRO A 350 1.40 -2.13 20.42
N LEU A 351 2.63 -1.69 20.61
CA LEU A 351 3.59 -2.27 21.53
C LEU A 351 3.96 -1.27 22.62
N LYS A 352 4.47 -1.78 23.73
CA LYS A 352 5.13 -0.97 24.78
C LYS A 352 6.57 -1.43 24.87
N LEU A 353 7.41 -0.88 23.99
CA LEU A 353 8.82 -1.23 23.93
C LEU A 353 9.62 -0.38 24.89
N GLN A 354 10.44 -1.01 25.72
CA GLN A 354 11.48 -0.32 26.45
C GLN A 354 12.62 0.04 25.50
N LYS A 355 13.35 1.13 25.79
CA LYS A 355 14.51 1.56 24.99
C LYS A 355 15.50 0.42 24.75
N GLN A 356 15.84 -0.34 25.79
CA GLN A 356 16.73 -1.51 25.68
C GLN A 356 16.20 -2.58 24.71
N THR A 357 14.88 -2.82 24.70
CA THR A 357 14.27 -3.75 23.74
C THR A 357 14.39 -3.20 22.32
N GLN A 358 14.14 -1.90 22.11
CA GLN A 358 14.32 -1.26 20.80
C GLN A 358 15.77 -1.39 20.32
N ASP A 359 16.73 -1.09 21.20
CA ASP A 359 18.17 -1.17 20.88
C ASP A 359 18.58 -2.61 20.51
N ILE A 360 18.09 -3.63 21.23
CA ILE A 360 18.33 -5.05 20.90
C ILE A 360 17.78 -5.38 19.51
N ILE A 361 16.53 -5.02 19.24
CA ILE A 361 15.88 -5.37 17.97
C ILE A 361 16.54 -4.63 16.81
N GLN A 362 16.90 -3.35 16.98
CA GLN A 362 17.62 -2.57 15.99
C GLN A 362 19.04 -3.11 15.77
N ALA A 363 19.70 -3.62 16.81
CA ALA A 363 21.00 -4.25 16.67
C ALA A 363 20.93 -5.51 15.79
N LEU A 364 19.87 -6.32 15.98
CA LEU A 364 19.61 -7.60 15.29
C LEU A 364 18.95 -7.44 13.92
N SER A 365 18.37 -6.28 13.57
CA SER A 365 17.81 -6.03 12.23
C SER A 365 18.89 -6.10 11.14
N ALA A 366 20.12 -5.76 11.52
CA ALA A 366 21.29 -5.87 10.69
C ALA A 366 21.87 -7.29 10.65
N GLY A 367 21.17 -8.33 11.12
CA GLY A 367 21.56 -9.73 11.01
C GLY A 367 22.02 -10.36 12.34
N ASP A 368 22.36 -11.65 12.27
CA ASP A 368 22.73 -12.46 13.44
C ASP A 368 24.03 -11.96 14.10
N LEU A 369 24.02 -11.81 15.43
CA LEU A 369 25.15 -11.32 16.22
C LEU A 369 25.56 -12.33 17.29
N THR A 370 26.85 -12.41 17.61
CA THR A 370 27.28 -13.16 18.80
C THR A 370 26.76 -12.48 20.07
N ARG A 371 26.69 -13.24 21.19
CA ARG A 371 26.30 -12.69 22.49
C ARG A 371 27.13 -11.45 22.88
N GLU A 372 28.44 -11.56 22.69
CA GLU A 372 29.38 -10.47 22.92
C GLU A 372 29.10 -9.26 22.02
N ALA A 373 28.99 -9.46 20.71
CA ALA A 373 28.76 -8.36 19.77
C ALA A 373 27.43 -7.64 20.04
N LEU A 374 26.37 -8.40 20.34
CA LEU A 374 25.07 -7.84 20.70
C LEU A 374 25.17 -7.04 22.00
N PHE A 375 25.81 -7.59 23.04
CA PHE A 375 25.95 -6.92 24.32
C PHE A 375 26.73 -5.61 24.19
N THR A 376 27.88 -5.65 23.51
CA THR A 376 28.70 -4.46 23.27
C THR A 376 27.92 -3.41 22.47
N LYS A 377 27.14 -3.81 21.46
CA LYS A 377 26.37 -2.87 20.63
C LYS A 377 25.22 -2.19 21.38
N VAL A 378 24.55 -2.90 22.28
CA VAL A 378 23.37 -2.38 23.00
C VAL A 378 23.75 -1.63 24.29
N TRP A 379 24.72 -2.14 25.04
CA TRP A 379 25.11 -1.56 26.33
C TRP A 379 26.38 -0.71 26.27
N ASN A 380 27.12 -0.74 25.17
CA ASN A 380 28.40 -0.04 25.01
C ASN A 380 29.43 -0.40 26.11
N LEU A 381 29.49 -1.69 26.46
CA LEU A 381 30.36 -2.26 27.49
C LEU A 381 31.02 -3.55 27.00
N ALA A 382 32.23 -3.84 27.47
CA ALA A 382 32.89 -5.11 27.21
C ALA A 382 32.08 -6.28 27.81
N PHE A 383 31.93 -7.36 27.05
CA PHE A 383 31.19 -8.53 27.48
C PHE A 383 32.05 -9.44 28.37
N VAL A 384 31.52 -9.83 29.53
CA VAL A 384 32.14 -10.79 30.45
C VAL A 384 31.08 -11.86 30.75
N PRO A 385 31.23 -13.09 30.22
CA PRO A 385 30.18 -14.12 30.28
C PRO A 385 29.61 -14.35 31.68
N GLU A 386 30.47 -14.46 32.69
CA GLU A 386 30.10 -14.76 34.08
C GLU A 386 29.21 -13.69 34.71
N ARG A 387 29.29 -12.44 34.23
CA ARG A 387 28.54 -11.30 34.77
C ARG A 387 27.33 -10.95 33.90
N HIS A 388 27.46 -11.10 32.59
CA HIS A 388 26.54 -10.50 31.63
C HIS A 388 25.57 -11.49 30.99
N ASP A 389 25.82 -12.81 31.06
CA ASP A 389 24.92 -13.81 30.46
C ASP A 389 23.49 -13.72 31.03
N LEU A 390 23.34 -13.57 32.35
CA LEU A 390 22.01 -13.46 32.98
C LEU A 390 21.29 -12.17 32.55
N ILE A 391 22.01 -11.06 32.44
CA ILE A 391 21.47 -9.76 32.00
C ILE A 391 20.98 -9.87 30.56
N LEU A 392 21.83 -10.39 29.68
CA LEU A 392 21.49 -10.58 28.26
C LEU A 392 20.30 -11.52 28.11
N ARG A 393 20.30 -12.66 28.80
CA ARG A 393 19.17 -13.62 28.78
C ARG A 393 17.86 -12.95 29.21
N ASN A 394 17.87 -12.20 30.31
CA ASN A 394 16.68 -11.52 30.81
C ASN A 394 16.20 -10.44 29.82
N ALA A 395 17.12 -9.70 29.19
CA ALA A 395 16.79 -8.71 28.18
C ALA A 395 16.20 -9.34 26.93
N LEU A 396 16.75 -10.47 26.45
CA LEU A 396 16.21 -11.22 25.31
C LEU A 396 14.82 -11.82 25.60
N VAL A 397 14.61 -12.38 26.80
CA VAL A 397 13.29 -12.88 27.22
C VAL A 397 12.27 -11.74 27.26
N ARG A 398 12.67 -10.57 27.76
CA ARG A 398 11.80 -9.38 27.78
C ARG A 398 11.50 -8.90 26.36
N ALA A 399 12.51 -8.83 25.49
CA ALA A 399 12.36 -8.44 24.10
C ALA A 399 11.35 -9.37 23.41
N ARG A 400 11.56 -10.69 23.48
CA ARG A 400 10.62 -11.70 22.99
C ARG A 400 9.21 -11.52 23.55
N LYS A 401 9.05 -11.25 24.85
CA LYS A 401 7.71 -11.07 25.44
C LYS A 401 7.02 -9.79 24.94
N GLN A 402 7.77 -8.70 24.78
CA GLN A 402 7.23 -7.40 24.37
C GLN A 402 6.90 -7.36 22.87
N THR A 403 7.72 -7.98 22.02
CA THR A 403 7.51 -7.99 20.56
C THR A 403 6.72 -9.22 20.08
N GLN A 404 6.72 -10.30 20.87
CA GLN A 404 6.31 -11.65 20.48
C GLN A 404 7.01 -12.15 19.20
N THR A 405 8.25 -11.70 18.97
CA THR A 405 9.09 -12.16 17.86
C THR A 405 9.89 -13.39 18.24
N THR A 406 10.28 -14.18 17.24
CA THR A 406 11.13 -15.37 17.45
C THR A 406 12.59 -14.97 17.45
N LEU A 407 13.23 -15.05 18.62
CA LEU A 407 14.67 -14.93 18.79
C LEU A 407 15.27 -16.34 18.86
N LEU A 408 16.12 -16.69 17.89
CA LEU A 408 16.86 -17.95 17.91
C LEU A 408 18.31 -17.73 18.34
N CYS A 409 18.84 -18.69 19.08
CA CYS A 409 20.25 -18.76 19.46
C CYS A 409 20.83 -20.03 18.84
N GLU A 410 21.56 -19.90 17.74
CA GLU A 410 22.14 -20.99 16.97
C GLU A 410 23.63 -20.72 16.77
N ASN A 411 24.50 -21.71 16.97
CA ASN A 411 25.95 -21.57 16.79
C ASN A 411 26.54 -20.34 17.52
N GLN A 412 26.07 -20.09 18.75
CA GLN A 412 26.44 -18.94 19.59
C GLN A 412 26.07 -17.55 19.02
N LYS A 413 25.25 -17.51 17.96
CA LYS A 413 24.70 -16.28 17.39
C LYS A 413 23.21 -16.16 17.73
N ILE A 414 22.79 -14.95 17.99
CA ILE A 414 21.41 -14.55 18.25
C ILE A 414 20.89 -13.87 17.00
N GLY A 415 19.73 -14.31 16.52
CA GLY A 415 19.10 -13.79 15.32
C GLY A 415 17.60 -13.61 15.48
N LEU A 416 17.03 -12.73 14.65
CA LEU A 416 15.59 -12.63 14.44
C LEU A 416 15.18 -13.64 13.36
N ARG A 417 14.06 -14.34 13.57
CA ARG A 417 13.51 -15.29 12.59
C ARG A 417 12.06 -14.99 12.30
N GLY A 418 11.70 -15.05 11.02
CA GLY A 418 10.37 -14.70 10.53
C GLY A 418 9.95 -13.23 10.80
N THR A 419 10.89 -12.37 11.20
CA THR A 419 10.60 -10.98 11.57
C THR A 419 11.44 -10.04 10.72
N LEU A 420 10.79 -9.11 10.04
CA LEU A 420 11.42 -8.01 9.33
C LEU A 420 11.26 -6.73 10.16
N VAL A 421 12.38 -6.08 10.48
CA VAL A 421 12.39 -4.80 11.20
C VAL A 421 12.43 -3.68 10.17
N VAL A 422 11.50 -2.73 10.30
CA VAL A 422 11.28 -1.65 9.33
C VAL A 422 11.29 -0.30 10.05
N SER A 423 11.98 0.69 9.46
CA SER A 423 11.95 2.09 9.90
C SER A 423 11.20 2.92 8.85
N ILE A 424 10.24 3.75 9.27
CA ILE A 424 9.44 4.61 8.38
C ILE A 424 9.26 6.03 8.87
#